data_AF-A0A358XSN2-F1
#
_entry.id   AF-A0A358XSN2-F1
#
_cell.length_a   1.000
_cell.length_b   1.000
_cell.length_c   1.000
_cell.angle_alpha   90.00
_cell.angle_beta   90.00
_cell.angle_gamma   90.00
#
_symmetry.space_group_name_H-M   'P 1'
#
loop_
_entity.id
_entity.type
_entity.pdbx_description
1 polymer ?
#
loop_
_entity_poly.entity_id
_entity_poly.type
_entity_poly.pdbx_seq_one_letter_code
_entity_poly.pdbx_strand_id
1 'polypeptide(L)'
;MAKETNTYDRYFFQLLDSQPNAALEQIFAHYGGSLEKYIRRFIYDNDDLVKDVLNETLIVIWEKRQLVAKLEAPVYWMQRVAKNKALYYIRDEAKYNKISLDNGLDMASGQCADD
;
A
#
# COMPACT_ATOMS: atom_id res chain seq x y z
N MET A 1 -20.45 -18.59 6.97
CA MET A 1 -21.26 -17.36 6.92
C MET A 1 -20.76 -16.53 5.75
N ALA A 2 -21.46 -16.57 4.62
CA ALA A 2 -21.19 -15.63 3.54
C ALA A 2 -21.58 -14.25 4.07
N LYS A 3 -20.60 -13.36 4.27
CA LYS A 3 -20.88 -11.95 4.54
C LYS A 3 -21.70 -11.47 3.34
N GLU A 4 -22.92 -11.02 3.59
CA GLU A 4 -23.67 -10.20 2.64
C GLU A 4 -22.71 -9.13 2.13
N THR A 5 -22.22 -9.31 0.90
CA THR A 5 -21.39 -8.32 0.25
C THR A 5 -22.33 -7.18 -0.03
N ASN A 6 -22.31 -6.20 0.86
CA ASN A 6 -23.28 -5.14 0.95
C ASN A 6 -23.37 -4.43 -0.42
N THR A 7 -24.51 -4.52 -1.10
CA THR A 7 -24.73 -3.89 -2.41
C THR A 7 -24.45 -2.38 -2.38
N TYR A 8 -24.51 -1.75 -1.20
CA TYR A 8 -24.12 -0.35 -0.99
C TYR A 8 -22.61 -0.10 -1.13
N ASP A 9 -21.76 -1.11 -0.94
CA ASP A 9 -20.30 -0.96 -0.93
C ASP A 9 -19.73 -0.54 -2.29
N ARG A 10 -20.40 -0.90 -3.39
CA ARG A 10 -19.94 -0.54 -4.74
C ARG A 10 -20.42 0.83 -5.21
N TYR A 11 -21.39 1.44 -4.51
CA TYR A 11 -22.05 2.66 -4.98
C TYR A 11 -21.05 3.81 -5.18
N PHE A 12 -20.18 4.06 -4.20
CA PHE A 12 -19.16 5.11 -4.30
C PHE A 12 -18.16 4.85 -5.43
N PHE A 13 -17.84 3.58 -5.70
CA PHE A 13 -16.97 3.22 -6.81
C PHE A 13 -17.64 3.43 -8.17
N GLN A 14 -18.94 3.19 -8.31
CA GLN A 14 -19.65 3.47 -9.57
C GLN A 14 -19.65 4.96 -9.94
N LEU A 15 -19.65 5.84 -8.94
CA LEU A 15 -19.57 7.29 -9.13
C LEU A 15 -18.20 7.76 -9.66
N LEU A 16 -17.17 6.92 -9.65
CA LEU A 16 -15.83 7.26 -10.15
C LEU A 16 -15.79 7.62 -11.65
N ASP A 17 -16.82 7.23 -12.42
CA ASP A 17 -16.91 7.58 -13.85
C ASP A 17 -17.54 8.96 -14.08
N SER A 18 -18.54 9.32 -13.28
CA SER A 18 -19.33 10.55 -13.47
C SER A 18 -18.94 11.71 -12.54
N GLN A 19 -18.53 11.40 -11.31
CA GLN A 19 -18.21 12.36 -10.25
C GLN A 19 -16.93 11.96 -9.51
N PRO A 20 -15.78 11.91 -10.20
CA PRO A 20 -14.60 11.23 -9.71
C PRO A 20 -14.03 11.82 -8.41
N ASN A 21 -14.05 13.15 -8.24
CA ASN A 21 -13.54 13.80 -7.02
C ASN A 21 -14.41 13.47 -5.81
N ALA A 22 -15.73 13.69 -5.92
CA ALA A 22 -16.67 13.38 -4.84
C ALA A 22 -16.69 11.88 -4.54
N ALA A 23 -16.60 11.03 -5.55
CA ALA A 23 -16.50 9.58 -5.39
C ALA A 23 -15.25 9.18 -4.59
N LEU A 24 -14.08 9.73 -4.92
CA LEU A 24 -12.84 9.42 -4.22
C LEU A 24 -12.87 9.89 -2.76
N GLU A 25 -13.45 11.07 -2.49
CA GLU A 25 -13.67 11.59 -1.13
C GLU A 25 -14.58 10.65 -0.33
N GLN A 26 -15.68 10.19 -0.92
CA GLN A 26 -16.61 9.26 -0.26
C GLN A 26 -15.98 7.88 -0.03
N ILE A 27 -15.17 7.38 -0.97
CA ILE A 27 -14.40 6.15 -0.80
C ILE A 27 -13.44 6.30 0.38
N PHE A 28 -12.72 7.42 0.48
CA PHE A 28 -11.80 7.68 1.58
C PHE A 28 -12.54 7.82 2.91
N ALA A 29 -13.62 8.60 2.97
CA ALA A 29 -14.41 8.79 4.18
C ALA A 29 -15.00 7.47 4.71
N HIS A 30 -15.45 6.59 3.80
CA HIS A 30 -16.08 5.33 4.18
C HIS A 30 -15.06 4.23 4.48
N TYR A 31 -14.03 4.07 3.65
CA TYR A 31 -13.10 2.94 3.72
C TYR A 31 -11.75 3.28 4.34
N GLY A 32 -11.34 4.54 4.41
CA GLY A 32 -9.99 4.97 4.80
C GLY A 32 -9.51 4.34 6.10
N GLY A 33 -10.29 4.46 7.19
CA GLY A 33 -9.91 3.86 8.47
C GLY A 33 -9.88 2.32 8.47
N SER A 34 -10.75 1.67 7.68
CA SER A 34 -10.72 0.21 7.55
C SER A 34 -9.54 -0.29 6.70
N LEU A 35 -9.18 0.49 5.68
CA LEU A 35 -8.07 0.22 4.78
C LEU A 35 -6.74 0.45 5.48
N GLU A 36 -6.62 1.49 6.30
CA GLU A 36 -5.47 1.73 7.17
C GLU A 36 -5.26 0.54 8.12
N LYS A 37 -6.31 0.11 8.84
CA LYS A 37 -6.25 -1.10 9.70
C LYS A 37 -5.88 -2.36 8.93
N TYR A 38 -6.27 -2.47 7.67
CA TYR A 38 -5.88 -3.58 6.81
C TYR A 38 -4.40 -3.52 6.43
N ILE A 39 -3.89 -2.35 6.05
CA ILE A 39 -2.47 -2.12 5.73
C ILE A 39 -1.57 -2.40 6.95
N ARG A 40 -2.02 -2.01 8.15
CA ARG A 40 -1.31 -2.25 9.43
C ARG A 40 -1.08 -3.73 9.77
N ARG A 41 -1.77 -4.65 9.10
CA ARG A 41 -1.51 -6.09 9.22
C ARG A 41 -0.20 -6.51 8.53
N PHE A 42 0.34 -5.65 7.67
CA PHE A 42 1.57 -5.87 6.92
C PHE A 42 2.69 -4.95 7.38
N ILE A 43 2.36 -3.72 7.81
CA ILE A 43 3.32 -2.69 8.24
C ILE A 43 2.95 -2.29 9.67
N TYR A 44 3.75 -2.72 10.65
CA TYR A 44 3.39 -2.62 12.08
C TYR A 44 3.82 -1.29 12.72
N ASP A 45 5.12 -0.94 12.63
CA ASP A 45 5.72 0.21 13.35
C ASP A 45 6.15 1.37 12.45
N ASN A 46 5.50 1.55 11.29
CA ASN A 46 5.82 2.65 10.38
C ASN A 46 4.56 3.36 9.90
N ASP A 47 4.11 4.34 10.70
CA ASP A 47 2.89 5.11 10.45
C ASP A 47 2.94 5.93 9.16
N ASP A 48 4.09 6.49 8.83
CA ASP A 48 4.25 7.29 7.61
C ASP A 48 4.15 6.39 6.38
N LEU A 49 4.78 5.21 6.41
CA LEU A 49 4.65 4.24 5.33
C LEU A 49 3.22 3.69 5.19
N VAL A 50 2.49 3.52 6.29
CA VAL A 50 1.07 3.15 6.26
C VAL A 50 0.24 4.23 5.54
N LYS A 51 0.47 5.51 5.85
CA LYS A 51 -0.19 6.65 5.18
C LYS A 51 0.19 6.73 3.71
N ASP A 52 1.46 6.49 3.37
CA ASP A 52 1.92 6.49 1.98
C ASP A 52 1.23 5.38 1.17
N VAL A 53 1.21 4.14 1.68
CA VAL A 53 0.51 3.03 1.02
C VAL A 53 -0.98 3.34 0.85
N LEU A 54 -1.62 3.97 1.84
CA LEU A 54 -3.02 4.39 1.76
C LEU A 54 -3.23 5.43 0.64
N ASN A 55 -2.44 6.51 0.66
CA ASN A 55 -2.50 7.58 -0.34
C ASN A 55 -2.23 7.07 -1.75
N GLU A 56 -1.19 6.26 -1.92
CA GLU A 56 -0.88 5.65 -3.21
C GLU A 56 -1.97 4.70 -3.70
N THR A 57 -2.68 4.03 -2.79
CA THR A 57 -3.84 3.22 -3.16
C THR A 57 -4.97 4.08 -3.72
N LEU A 58 -5.23 5.24 -3.11
CA LEU A 58 -6.21 6.22 -3.62
C LEU A 58 -5.80 6.78 -4.98
N ILE A 59 -4.51 7.08 -5.18
CA ILE A 59 -3.96 7.51 -6.48
C ILE A 59 -4.23 6.45 -7.54
N VAL A 60 -3.95 5.17 -7.25
CA VAL A 60 -4.21 4.07 -8.19
C VAL A 60 -5.70 3.91 -8.50
N ILE A 61 -6.59 4.12 -7.52
CA ILE A 61 -8.04 4.13 -7.75
C ILE A 61 -8.40 5.27 -8.72
N TRP A 62 -7.87 6.47 -8.49
CA TRP A 62 -8.12 7.64 -9.33
C TRP A 62 -7.63 7.44 -10.78
N GLU A 63 -6.41 6.94 -10.95
CA GLU A 63 -5.83 6.65 -12.26
C GLU A 63 -6.65 5.62 -13.03
N LYS A 64 -7.14 4.58 -12.33
CA LYS A 64 -7.91 3.47 -12.91
C LYS A 64 -9.42 3.64 -12.76
N ARG A 65 -9.90 4.84 -12.45
CA ARG A 65 -11.28 5.13 -12.02
C ARG A 65 -12.37 4.54 -12.95
N GLN A 66 -12.18 4.61 -14.27
CA GLN A 66 -13.12 4.07 -15.25
C GLN A 66 -13.22 2.53 -15.23
N LEU A 67 -12.10 1.86 -14.95
CA LEU A 67 -12.06 0.42 -14.76
C LEU A 67 -12.70 0.05 -13.43
N VAL A 68 -12.29 0.73 -12.35
CA VAL A 68 -12.74 0.44 -10.99
C VAL A 68 -14.26 0.64 -10.85
N ALA A 69 -14.82 1.64 -11.52
CA ALA A 69 -16.26 1.91 -11.54
C ALA A 69 -17.11 0.76 -12.08
N LYS A 70 -16.51 -0.12 -12.90
CA LYS A 70 -17.20 -1.24 -13.58
C LYS A 70 -16.92 -2.59 -12.93
N LEU A 71 -16.08 -2.64 -11.89
CA LEU A 71 -15.76 -3.89 -11.22
C LEU A 71 -16.95 -4.42 -10.41
N GLU A 72 -17.12 -5.73 -10.41
CA GLU A 72 -18.10 -6.41 -9.56
C GLU A 72 -17.71 -6.33 -8.07
N ALA A 73 -16.41 -6.40 -7.77
CA ALA A 73 -15.86 -6.38 -6.42
C ALA A 73 -14.75 -5.31 -6.24
N PRO A 74 -15.08 -4.01 -6.33
CA PRO A 74 -14.09 -2.92 -6.31
C PRO A 74 -13.37 -2.80 -4.95
N VAL A 75 -14.06 -3.07 -3.84
CA VAL A 75 -13.46 -3.06 -2.50
C VAL A 75 -12.35 -4.11 -2.36
N TYR A 76 -12.60 -5.34 -2.84
CA TYR A 76 -11.59 -6.39 -2.81
C TYR A 76 -10.40 -6.05 -3.72
N TRP A 77 -10.67 -5.44 -4.88
CA TRP A 77 -9.61 -4.96 -5.76
C TRP A 77 -8.75 -3.88 -5.09
N MET A 78 -9.37 -2.91 -4.41
CA MET A 78 -8.67 -1.88 -3.62
C MET A 78 -7.80 -2.50 -2.53
N GLN A 79 -8.31 -3.47 -1.77
CA GLN A 79 -7.52 -4.19 -0.76
C GLN A 79 -6.32 -4.92 -1.38
N ARG A 80 -6.49 -5.52 -2.57
CA ARG A 80 -5.38 -6.15 -3.31
C ARG A 80 -4.32 -5.14 -3.73
N VAL A 81 -4.71 -3.95 -4.19
CA VAL A 81 -3.78 -2.85 -4.50
C VAL A 81 -2.98 -2.48 -3.26
N ALA A 82 -3.65 -2.18 -2.15
CA ALA A 82 -3.00 -1.82 -0.89
C ALA A 82 -2.04 -2.91 -0.39
N LYS A 83 -2.46 -4.18 -0.41
CA LYS A 83 -1.61 -5.32 -0.05
C LYS A 83 -0.37 -5.41 -0.93
N ASN A 84 -0.52 -5.28 -2.25
CA ASN A 84 0.60 -5.39 -3.17
C ASN A 84 1.61 -4.26 -2.95
N LYS A 85 1.15 -3.04 -2.68
CA LYS A 85 2.00 -1.90 -2.33
C LYS A 85 2.71 -2.11 -1.00
N ALA A 86 2.01 -2.52 0.06
CA ALA A 86 2.63 -2.82 1.35
C ALA A 86 3.73 -3.89 1.22
N LEU A 87 3.45 -5.00 0.50
CA LEU A 87 4.44 -6.04 0.26
C LEU A 87 5.61 -5.58 -0.61
N TYR A 88 5.40 -4.64 -1.52
CA TYR A 88 6.47 -4.05 -2.31
C TYR A 88 7.44 -3.29 -1.40
N TYR A 89 6.95 -2.40 -0.54
CA TYR A 89 7.79 -1.65 0.39
C TYR A 89 8.55 -2.53 1.37
N ILE A 90 7.90 -3.56 1.94
CA ILE A 90 8.57 -4.53 2.82
C ILE A 90 9.76 -5.21 2.11
N ARG A 91 9.58 -5.57 0.84
CA ARG A 91 10.65 -6.19 0.03
C ARG A 91 11.75 -5.21 -0.31
N ASP A 92 11.39 -3.95 -0.57
CA ASP A 92 12.32 -2.90 -0.91
C ASP A 92 13.21 -2.55 0.30
N GLU A 93 12.59 -2.35 1.47
CA GLU A 93 13.29 -2.16 2.74
C GLU A 93 14.22 -3.34 3.06
N ALA A 94 13.75 -4.57 2.89
CA ALA A 94 14.57 -5.77 3.10
C ALA A 94 15.78 -5.84 2.16
N LYS A 95 15.67 -5.34 0.91
CA LYS A 95 16.81 -5.24 -0.01
C LYS A 95 17.82 -4.21 0.48
N TYR A 96 17.38 -3.01 0.85
CA TYR A 96 18.29 -1.97 1.36
C TYR A 96 18.98 -2.42 2.65
N ASN A 97 18.25 -3.01 3.59
CA ASN A 97 18.83 -3.51 4.85
C ASN A 97 19.83 -4.65 4.62
N LYS A 98 19.62 -5.49 3.61
CA LYS A 98 20.58 -6.57 3.25
C LYS A 98 21.86 -6.02 2.60
N ILE A 99 21.78 -4.92 1.86
CA ILE A 99 22.95 -4.29 1.21
C ILE A 99 23.79 -3.49 2.22
N SER A 100 23.16 -2.90 3.25
CA SER A 100 23.82 -1.98 4.20
C SER A 100 24.74 -2.62 5.25
N LEU A 101 24.94 -3.95 5.29
CA LEU A 101 25.78 -4.61 6.30
C LEU A 101 26.99 -5.38 5.73
N ASP A 102 27.14 -5.48 4.40
CA ASP A 102 28.23 -6.26 3.78
C ASP A 102 29.41 -5.39 3.30
N ASN A 103 29.26 -4.07 3.27
CA ASN A 103 30.25 -3.15 2.70
C ASN A 103 31.16 -2.45 3.73
N GLY A 104 31.18 -2.89 4.98
CA GLY A 104 31.96 -2.24 6.02
C GLY A 104 32.59 -3.25 6.95
N LEU A 105 33.70 -3.85 6.54
CA LEU A 105 34.83 -4.31 7.37
C LEU A 105 35.80 -5.11 6.49
N ASP A 106 36.57 -4.43 5.65
CA ASP A 106 37.83 -4.99 5.14
C ASP A 106 38.88 -3.89 5.02
N MET A 107 39.14 -3.22 6.16
CA MET A 107 40.41 -2.53 6.36
C MET A 107 41.35 -3.51 7.03
N ALA A 108 41.91 -4.41 6.22
CA ALA A 108 43.13 -5.12 6.59
C ALA A 108 44.24 -4.07 6.74
N SER A 109 44.41 -3.55 7.94
CA SER A 109 45.64 -2.87 8.37
C SER A 109 46.75 -3.92 8.47
N GLY A 110 47.21 -4.39 7.31
CA GLY A 110 48.47 -5.11 7.18
C GLY A 110 49.60 -4.10 7.25
N GLN A 111 50.07 -3.83 8.47
CA GLN A 111 51.45 -3.37 8.68
C GLN A 111 52.08 -4.35 9.66
N CYS A 112 52.74 -5.33 9.06
CA CYS A 112 53.73 -6.17 9.73
C CYS A 112 54.78 -5.26 10.37
N ALA A 113 55.05 -5.52 11.64
CA ALA A 113 56.27 -5.06 12.28
C ALA A 113 57.44 -5.75 11.58
N ASP A 114 58.40 -4.95 11.10
CA ASP A 114 59.76 -5.41 10.80
C ASP A 114 60.72 -4.47 11.54
N ASP A 115 61.74 -5.10 12.12
CA ASP A 115 62.62 -4.69 13.22
C ASP A 115 63.54 -3.47 12.99
#